data_AF-A0A811VCR3-F1
#
_entry.id   AF-A0A811VCR3-F1
#
_cell.length_a   1.000
_cell.length_b   1.000
_cell.length_c   1.000
_cell.angle_alpha   90.00
_cell.angle_beta   90.00
_cell.angle_gamma   90.00
#
_symmetry.space_group_name_H-M   'P 1'
#
loop_
_entity.id
_entity.type
_entity.pdbx_description
1 polymer ?
#
loop_
_entity_poly.entity_id
_entity_poly.type
_entity_poly.pdbx_seq_one_letter_code
_entity_poly.pdbx_strand_id
1 'polypeptide(L)'
;MYNPQAVFGGFSTHTHALAKSISDLMALVKLLREDIAHQREEIAYLRKLLENCAGCKEPTANNNLRIEPTCRTSNPCYPGVDCFETMAGLRCGRCPAGMIGDGKICKPGVTCAEHPCYV
;
A
#
# COMPACT_ATOMS: atom_id res chain seq x y z
N MET A 1 -16.92 -34.58 -64.94
CA MET A 1 -16.76 -34.85 -63.50
C MET A 1 -16.17 -33.61 -62.84
N TYR A 2 -16.99 -32.75 -62.26
CA TYR A 2 -16.53 -31.72 -61.34
C TYR A 2 -17.54 -31.66 -60.21
N ASN A 3 -17.12 -32.07 -59.01
CA ASN A 3 -17.97 -32.10 -57.82
C ASN A 3 -17.75 -30.79 -57.03
N PRO A 4 -18.75 -29.88 -56.97
CA PRO A 4 -18.60 -28.57 -56.34
C PRO A 4 -18.53 -28.61 -54.79
N GLN A 5 -18.62 -29.79 -54.17
CA GLN A 5 -18.65 -29.92 -52.71
C GLN A 5 -17.26 -29.96 -52.03
N ALA A 6 -16.16 -29.93 -52.78
CA ALA A 6 -14.81 -30.08 -52.22
C ALA A 6 -14.16 -28.79 -51.68
N VAL A 7 -14.80 -27.61 -51.81
CA VAL A 7 -14.15 -26.32 -51.49
C VAL A 7 -14.50 -25.78 -50.09
N PHE A 8 -15.57 -26.28 -49.45
CA PHE A 8 -16.09 -25.70 -48.19
C PHE A 8 -15.65 -26.40 -46.89
N GLY A 9 -14.91 -27.51 -46.96
CA GLY A 9 -14.64 -28.37 -45.80
C GLY A 9 -13.42 -28.02 -44.94
N GLY A 10 -12.47 -27.21 -45.44
CA GLY A 10 -11.16 -27.04 -44.81
C GLY A 10 -10.98 -25.77 -43.95
N PHE A 11 -11.70 -24.69 -44.26
CA PHE A 11 -11.44 -23.37 -43.66
C PHE A 11 -12.27 -23.12 -42.38
N SER A 12 -13.44 -23.75 -42.27
CA SER A 12 -14.40 -23.51 -41.19
C SER A 12 -13.97 -24.17 -39.87
N THR A 13 -13.39 -25.36 -39.91
CA THR A 13 -13.05 -26.14 -38.71
C THR A 13 -11.95 -25.48 -37.86
N HIS A 14 -10.97 -24.82 -38.50
CA HIS A 14 -9.90 -24.09 -37.81
C HIS A 14 -10.40 -22.81 -37.13
N THR A 15 -11.25 -22.02 -37.81
CA THR A 15 -11.83 -20.81 -37.22
C THR A 15 -12.78 -21.16 -36.07
N HIS A 16 -13.51 -22.27 -36.16
CA HIS A 16 -14.34 -22.77 -35.07
C HIS A 16 -13.53 -23.29 -33.87
N ALA A 17 -12.42 -24.00 -34.12
CA ALA A 17 -11.53 -24.45 -33.05
C ALA A 17 -10.93 -23.26 -32.27
N LEU A 18 -10.47 -22.23 -32.98
CA LEU A 18 -9.96 -20.99 -32.36
C LEU A 18 -11.04 -20.25 -31.57
N ALA A 19 -12.25 -20.14 -32.11
CA ALA A 19 -13.37 -19.51 -31.42
C ALA A 19 -13.75 -20.25 -30.12
N LYS A 20 -13.67 -21.59 -30.12
CA LYS A 20 -13.86 -22.41 -28.92
C LYS A 20 -12.75 -22.14 -27.89
N SER A 21 -11.49 -22.18 -28.31
CA SER A 21 -10.34 -21.93 -27.41
C SER A 21 -10.38 -20.54 -26.78
N ILE A 22 -10.77 -19.50 -27.53
CA ILE A 22 -10.93 -18.14 -27.01
C ILE A 22 -12.09 -18.07 -26.00
N SER A 23 -13.21 -18.73 -26.30
CA SER A 23 -14.36 -18.77 -25.36
C SER A 23 -13.99 -19.45 -24.05
N ASP A 24 -13.24 -20.56 -24.12
CA ASP A 24 -12.75 -21.29 -22.96
C ASP A 24 -11.76 -20.43 -22.15
N LEU A 25 -10.85 -19.70 -22.82
CA LEU A 25 -9.92 -18.78 -22.16
C LEU A 25 -10.65 -17.60 -21.50
N MET A 26 -11.65 -17.00 -22.17
CA MET A 26 -12.45 -15.93 -21.58
C MET A 26 -13.21 -16.41 -20.34
N ALA A 27 -13.72 -17.64 -20.36
CA ALA A 27 -14.35 -18.26 -19.19
C ALA A 27 -13.35 -18.42 -18.04
N LEU A 28 -12.14 -18.92 -18.33
CA LEU A 28 -11.05 -19.01 -17.35
C LEU A 28 -10.63 -17.65 -16.78
N VAL A 29 -10.53 -16.61 -17.61
CA VAL A 29 -10.17 -15.25 -17.17
C VAL A 29 -11.24 -14.66 -16.25
N LYS A 30 -12.53 -14.92 -16.50
CA LYS A 30 -13.62 -14.51 -15.60
C LYS A 30 -13.50 -15.19 -14.24
N LEU A 31 -13.26 -16.50 -14.23
CA LEU A 31 -13.05 -17.26 -13.00
C LEU A 31 -11.85 -16.74 -12.22
N LEU A 32 -10.71 -16.50 -12.88
CA LEU A 32 -9.52 -15.92 -12.23
C LEU A 32 -9.79 -14.52 -11.66
N ARG A 33 -10.58 -13.70 -12.34
CA ARG A 33 -10.93 -12.36 -11.85
C ARG A 33 -11.80 -12.43 -10.59
N GLU A 34 -12.71 -13.39 -10.53
CA GLU A 34 -13.53 -13.66 -9.34
C GLU A 34 -12.68 -14.17 -8.18
N ASP A 35 -11.75 -15.11 -8.43
CA ASP A 35 -10.83 -15.62 -7.43
C ASP A 35 -9.89 -14.53 -6.87
N ILE A 36 -9.33 -13.68 -7.75
CA ILE A 36 -8.52 -12.52 -7.33
C ILE A 36 -9.35 -11.55 -6.48
N ALA A 37 -10.64 -11.34 -6.81
CA ALA A 37 -11.50 -10.47 -6.00
C ALA A 37 -11.68 -11.04 -4.58
N HIS A 38 -11.88 -12.35 -4.46
CA HIS A 38 -11.96 -13.03 -3.16
C HIS A 38 -10.64 -12.98 -2.39
N GLN A 39 -9.51 -13.30 -3.02
CA GLN A 39 -8.19 -13.26 -2.38
C GLN A 39 -7.82 -11.85 -1.89
N ARG A 40 -8.25 -10.79 -2.61
CA ARG A 40 -8.02 -9.41 -2.17
C ARG A 40 -8.68 -9.11 -0.82
N GLU A 41 -9.86 -9.67 -0.56
CA GLU A 41 -10.56 -9.49 0.70
C GLU A 41 -9.86 -10.24 1.83
N GLU A 42 -9.44 -11.49 1.60
CA GLU A 42 -8.67 -12.26 2.58
C GLU A 42 -7.34 -11.58 2.91
N ILE A 43 -6.61 -11.07 1.90
CA ILE A 43 -5.35 -10.34 2.10
C ILE A 43 -5.60 -9.06 2.91
N ALA A 44 -6.67 -8.31 2.61
CA ALA A 44 -7.02 -7.10 3.36
C ALA A 44 -7.37 -7.43 4.82
N TYR A 45 -8.08 -8.53 5.05
CA TYR A 45 -8.42 -9.01 6.38
C TYR A 45 -7.19 -9.45 7.16
N LEU A 46 -6.31 -10.24 6.55
CA LEU A 46 -5.04 -10.67 7.15
C LEU A 46 -4.16 -9.45 7.50
N ARG A 47 -4.07 -8.47 6.61
CA ARG A 47 -3.37 -7.21 6.87
C ARG A 47 -3.95 -6.48 8.08
N LYS A 48 -5.28 -6.39 8.17
CA LYS A 48 -5.97 -5.80 9.33
C LYS A 48 -5.65 -6.55 10.63
N LEU A 49 -5.55 -7.88 10.60
CA LEU A 49 -5.17 -8.66 11.79
C LEU A 49 -3.74 -8.37 12.22
N LEU A 50 -2.81 -8.25 11.27
CA LEU A 50 -1.42 -7.86 11.56
C LEU A 50 -1.33 -6.45 12.15
N GLU A 51 -2.07 -5.49 11.60
CA GLU A 51 -2.12 -4.12 12.10
C GLU A 51 -2.71 -4.03 13.52
N ASN A 52 -3.63 -4.93 13.87
CA ASN A 52 -4.23 -5.01 15.20
C ASN A 52 -3.53 -6.00 16.15
N CYS A 53 -2.44 -6.65 15.71
CA CYS A 53 -1.73 -7.61 16.52
C CYS A 53 -1.04 -6.91 17.70
N ALA A 54 -1.49 -7.18 18.93
CA ALA A 54 -0.93 -6.60 20.15
C ALA A 54 0.58 -6.87 20.27
N GLY A 55 1.03 -8.06 19.89
CA GLY A 55 2.46 -8.44 19.90
C GLY A 55 3.32 -7.70 18.87
N CYS A 56 2.74 -7.12 17.82
CA CYS A 56 3.45 -6.26 16.87
C CYS A 56 3.55 -4.81 17.36
N LYS A 57 2.66 -4.39 18.26
CA LYS A 57 2.58 -3.03 18.78
C LYS A 57 3.41 -2.83 20.04
N GLU A 58 3.61 -3.88 20.83
CA GLU A 58 4.42 -3.82 22.04
C GLU A 58 5.88 -4.21 21.74
N PRO A 59 6.86 -3.36 22.11
CA PRO A 59 8.26 -3.75 22.15
C PRO A 59 8.46 -4.72 23.34
N THR A 60 7.98 -5.95 23.20
CA THR A 60 8.27 -7.01 24.15
C THR A 60 9.69 -7.49 23.91
N ALA A 61 10.54 -7.37 24.94
CA ALA A 61 11.98 -7.61 24.93
C ALA A 61 12.41 -9.07 24.67
N ASN A 62 11.52 -9.92 24.17
CA ASN A 62 11.71 -11.38 24.07
C ASN A 62 11.55 -11.91 22.64
N ASN A 63 11.75 -11.07 21.63
CA ASN A 63 12.10 -11.52 20.30
C ASN A 63 13.43 -10.85 19.93
N ASN A 64 14.46 -11.64 19.65
CA ASN A 64 15.83 -11.19 19.36
C ASN A 64 15.96 -10.33 18.08
N LEU A 65 14.87 -9.87 17.49
CA LEU A 65 14.87 -8.93 16.37
C LEU A 65 14.62 -7.51 16.89
N ARG A 66 15.64 -6.93 17.52
CA ARG A 66 15.64 -5.53 17.90
C ARG A 66 15.81 -4.67 16.65
N ILE A 67 14.71 -4.39 15.97
CA ILE A 67 14.66 -3.35 14.93
C ILE A 67 14.69 -2.02 15.67
N GLU A 68 15.89 -1.57 16.02
CA GLU A 68 16.06 -0.28 16.67
C GLU A 68 15.74 0.82 15.64
N PRO A 69 14.75 1.68 15.91
CA PRO A 69 14.36 2.72 14.96
C PRO A 69 15.51 3.72 14.80
N THR A 70 15.87 4.03 13.55
CA THR A 70 16.88 5.03 13.19
C THR A 70 16.22 6.19 12.46
N CYS A 71 16.88 7.33 12.37
CA CYS A 71 16.36 8.48 11.61
C CYS A 71 16.15 8.14 10.13
N ARG A 72 16.83 7.11 9.61
CA ARG A 72 16.67 6.63 8.23
C ARG A 72 15.50 5.66 8.07
N THR A 73 15.28 4.77 9.04
CA THR A 73 14.29 3.68 8.92
C THR A 73 12.92 4.05 9.48
N SER A 74 12.86 4.97 10.45
CA SER A 74 11.63 5.39 11.09
C SER A 74 11.80 6.80 11.66
N ASN A 75 11.79 7.82 10.79
CA ASN A 75 11.90 9.22 11.20
C ASN A 75 10.57 9.70 11.83
N PRO A 76 10.53 10.03 13.13
CA PRO A 76 9.31 10.50 13.79
C PRO A 76 9.10 12.02 13.67
N CYS A 77 10.01 12.74 13.01
CA CYS A 77 10.00 14.19 12.95
C CYS A 77 9.08 14.70 11.84
N TYR A 78 8.56 15.91 12.05
CA TYR A 78 7.76 16.60 11.06
C TYR A 78 8.54 16.74 9.75
N PRO A 79 7.90 16.62 8.56
CA PRO A 79 8.60 16.74 7.29
C PRO A 79 9.47 17.99 7.19
N GLY A 80 10.76 17.81 6.89
CA GLY A 80 11.74 18.89 6.80
C GLY A 80 12.39 19.30 8.12
N VAL A 81 12.04 18.68 9.26
CA VAL A 81 12.73 18.87 10.54
C VAL A 81 13.88 17.88 10.67
N ASP A 82 15.02 18.35 11.17
CA ASP A 82 16.20 17.52 11.42
C ASP A 82 15.92 16.43 12.46
N CYS A 83 16.40 15.21 12.18
CA CYS A 83 16.32 14.07 13.08
C CYS A 83 17.71 13.71 13.62
N PHE A 84 17.79 13.46 14.93
CA PHE A 84 19.02 13.14 15.64
C PHE A 84 18.88 11.80 16.38
N GLU A 85 19.82 10.90 16.17
CA GLU A 85 19.95 9.66 16.93
C GLU A 85 20.75 9.95 18.21
N THR A 86 20.14 9.71 19.38
CA THR A 86 20.78 9.93 20.68
C THR A 86 20.71 8.67 21.52
N MET A 87 21.53 8.59 22.58
CA MET A 87 21.48 7.46 23.53
C MET A 87 20.10 7.29 24.20
N ALA A 88 19.29 8.35 24.25
CA ALA A 88 17.93 8.33 24.77
C ALA A 88 16.85 8.03 23.69
N GLY A 89 17.26 7.73 22.46
CA GLY A 89 16.39 7.51 21.31
C GLY A 89 16.42 8.66 20.29
N LEU A 90 15.45 8.67 19.36
CA LEU A 90 15.37 9.68 18.31
C LEU A 90 14.80 11.00 18.83
N ARG A 91 15.48 12.10 18.48
CA ARG A 91 15.08 13.47 18.83
C ARG A 91 14.89 14.31 17.57
N CYS A 92 13.91 15.21 17.60
CA CYS A 92 13.62 16.12 16.51
C CYS A 92 14.15 17.51 16.80
N GLY A 93 14.55 18.22 15.75
CA GLY A 93 14.89 19.64 15.76
C GLY A 93 13.66 20.53 15.98
N ARG A 94 13.83 21.83 15.72
CA ARG A 94 12.74 22.80 15.83
C ARG A 94 11.81 22.69 14.63
N CYS A 95 10.55 23.08 14.84
CA CYS A 95 9.59 23.20 13.75
C CYS A 95 10.05 24.24 12.69
N PRO A 96 9.62 24.09 11.43
CA PRO A 96 9.87 25.09 10.39
C PRO A 96 9.31 26.46 10.75
N ALA A 97 9.78 27.50 10.04
CA ALA A 97 9.35 28.88 10.27
C ALA A 97 7.82 29.02 10.16
N GLY A 98 7.22 29.74 11.11
CA GLY A 98 5.76 29.92 11.17
C GLY A 98 5.00 28.73 11.78
N MET A 99 5.69 27.69 12.26
CA MET A 99 5.10 26.56 12.95
C MET A 99 5.61 26.44 14.39
N ILE A 100 4.77 25.93 15.29
CA ILE A 100 5.07 25.70 16.69
C ILE A 100 4.82 24.24 17.06
N GLY A 101 5.61 23.72 18.00
CA GLY A 101 5.53 22.33 18.42
C GLY A 101 6.84 21.78 18.96
N ASP A 102 6.89 20.46 19.12
CA ASP A 102 8.03 19.70 19.68
C ASP A 102 8.96 19.11 18.61
N GLY A 103 8.76 19.48 17.33
CA GLY A 103 9.50 18.95 16.19
C GLY A 103 8.97 17.62 15.64
N LYS A 104 8.16 16.88 16.42
CA LYS A 104 7.41 15.71 15.94
C LYS A 104 6.04 16.15 15.40
N ILE A 105 5.37 17.00 16.18
CA ILE A 105 4.08 17.58 15.83
C ILE A 105 4.30 19.08 15.68
N CYS A 106 4.25 19.57 14.44
CA CYS A 106 4.31 20.99 14.14
C CYS A 106 2.95 21.46 13.63
N LYS A 107 2.42 22.54 14.21
CA LYS A 107 1.17 23.19 13.78
C LYS A 107 1.45 24.66 13.45
N PRO A 108 0.67 25.31 12.57
CA PRO A 108 0.79 26.75 12.34
C PRO A 108 0.79 27.51 13.67
N GLY A 109 1.79 28.36 13.84
CA GLY A 109 1.89 29.22 15.01
C GLY A 109 0.84 30.30 14.93
N VAL A 110 -0.03 30.37 15.93
CA VAL A 110 -0.93 31.50 16.09
C VAL A 110 -0.08 32.72 16.41
N THR A 111 -0.07 33.69 15.51
CA THR A 111 0.64 34.95 15.72
C THR A 111 -0.24 35.94 16.48
N CYS A 112 0.36 36.91 17.16
CA CYS A 112 -0.39 38.00 17.80
C CYS A 112 -1.20 38.84 16.80
N ALA A 113 -0.88 38.78 15.51
CA ALA A 113 -1.67 39.41 14.45
C ALA A 113 -2.97 38.65 14.16
N GLU A 114 -2.97 37.32 14.33
CA GLU A 114 -4.13 36.45 14.09
C GLU A 114 -5.01 36.30 15.33
N HIS A 115 -4.42 36.29 16.53
CA HIS A 115 -5.13 36.30 17.80
C HIS A 115 -4.49 37.29 18.76
N PRO A 116 -4.85 38.58 18.67
CA PRO A 116 -4.39 39.58 19.61
C PRO A 116 -4.86 39.21 21.02
N CYS A 117 -3.94 39.12 21.97
CA CYS A 117 -4.31 39.11 23.38
C CYS A 117 -4.97 40.47 23.68
N TYR A 118 -6.19 40.45 24.24
CA TYR A 118 -6.95 41.67 24.54
C TYR A 118 -6.10 42.61 25.43
N VAL A 119 -6.07 43.89 25.06
CA VAL A 119 -5.42 44.97 25.82
C VAL A 119 -6.28 45.43 26.97
#